data_AF-A0A271LS91-F1
#
_entry.id   AF-A0A271LS91-F1
#
_cell.length_a   1.000
_cell.length_b   1.000
_cell.length_c   1.000
_cell.angle_alpha   90.00
_cell.angle_beta   90.00
_cell.angle_gamma   90.00
#
_symmetry.space_group_name_H-M   'P 1'
#
loop_
_entity.id
_entity.type
_entity.pdbx_description
1 polymer ?
#
loop_
_entity_poly.entity_id
_entity_poly.type
_entity_poly.pdbx_seq_one_letter_code
_entity_poly.pdbx_strand_id
1 'polypeptide(L)'
;MLGDLKANFTVMTALCAPFALALAAFAIDEGSIYVERREAQSLVDLAAITAASNINNIEAAVVATLGDNGMPGIVVQKAGQTIAPALGKTVVSVTAGRYSPESSLGVDKRFEAGKTPHNAVHVTLKKIPARYFASSLIPTPVIGTQAVASVAPQAMFSVGSRLLSVNGGILNALLGKLLGGNISLSVMDYNALIAADVNLLSFFDALAVQLQLTGVSYSEVLASKATVGQIATAMADVSPVGSTSKLALQTIASRTTSTVKIPLNHLVDLGSMGQLGLGQQSAGFSVDASAMGMLTTAAALANGSKQVELNLGATIPGLTSTTLAIAIGEPAQFSPWLTIGEKGAVVRTAQTRIKLVASVGIGNSNLGGGTTLLAVNLPLHIEVAYAEAKLTDISCPTGRPDSLEVSIAARPGVASLHLAASDADSSPIAFADFSNPQSFSNAQIAAVRLLLIPLLSVNGSAALDITNNDPTTLTFNSTEIANKTIKTASTKNLTQSLTTSLVDELSLSINALGLGLLNVTALLGTVKPAVIAALNAVTAPVDELVYNVLAALGVHVGEADVRVMGATCGRSVLVQ
;
A
#
# COMPACT_ATOMS: atom_id res chain seq x y z
N MET A 1 47.75 -76.63 -54.71
CA MET A 1 47.78 -75.91 -53.42
C MET A 1 46.66 -74.89 -53.43
N LEU A 2 45.50 -75.23 -52.86
CA LEU A 2 44.44 -74.26 -52.59
C LEU A 2 44.85 -73.49 -51.33
N GLY A 3 45.15 -72.20 -51.47
CA GLY A 3 45.50 -71.33 -50.35
C GLY A 3 44.29 -71.14 -49.44
N ASP A 4 44.49 -71.29 -48.13
CA ASP A 4 43.46 -71.15 -47.11
C ASP A 4 42.92 -69.71 -47.07
N LEU A 5 41.67 -69.51 -47.51
CA LEU A 5 40.97 -68.21 -47.51
C LEU A 5 40.68 -67.67 -46.11
N LYS A 6 40.79 -68.50 -45.05
CA LYS A 6 40.57 -68.08 -43.66
C LYS A 6 41.65 -67.12 -43.16
N ALA A 7 42.87 -67.20 -43.69
CA ALA A 7 43.95 -66.30 -43.30
C ALA A 7 43.64 -64.83 -43.62
N ASN A 8 42.90 -64.56 -44.69
CA ASN A 8 42.59 -63.19 -45.12
C ASN A 8 41.55 -62.50 -44.21
N PHE A 9 40.56 -63.26 -43.73
CA PHE A 9 39.60 -62.76 -42.72
C PHE A 9 40.27 -62.50 -41.37
N THR A 10 41.20 -63.36 -40.94
CA THR A 10 41.91 -63.16 -39.67
C THR A 10 42.79 -61.91 -39.70
N VAL A 11 43.53 -61.68 -40.80
CA VAL A 11 44.37 -60.49 -40.95
C VAL A 11 43.54 -59.22 -41.06
N MET A 12 42.45 -59.23 -41.85
CA MET A 12 41.53 -58.09 -41.94
C MET A 12 40.87 -57.78 -40.59
N THR A 13 40.42 -58.79 -39.85
CA THR A 13 39.82 -58.62 -38.52
C THR A 13 40.85 -58.10 -37.52
N ALA A 14 42.09 -58.61 -37.55
CA ALA A 14 43.17 -58.14 -36.69
C ALA A 14 43.53 -56.67 -36.93
N LEU A 15 43.41 -56.18 -38.18
CA LEU A 15 43.63 -54.77 -38.53
C LEU A 15 42.42 -53.88 -38.21
N CYS A 16 41.19 -54.35 -38.45
CA CYS A 16 39.97 -53.54 -38.27
C CYS A 16 39.44 -53.53 -36.83
N ALA A 17 39.60 -54.61 -36.06
CA ALA A 17 39.06 -54.71 -34.71
C ALA A 17 39.61 -53.65 -33.73
N PRO A 18 40.92 -53.31 -33.73
CA PRO A 18 41.44 -52.21 -32.90
C PRO A 18 40.80 -50.86 -33.23
N PHE A 19 40.58 -50.57 -34.52
CA PHE A 19 39.89 -49.35 -34.95
C PHE A 19 38.42 -49.34 -34.51
N ALA A 20 37.71 -50.46 -34.68
CA ALA A 20 36.32 -50.59 -34.24
C ALA A 20 36.19 -50.42 -32.71
N LEU A 21 37.11 -51.01 -31.94
CA LEU A 21 37.16 -50.85 -30.48
C LEU A 21 37.49 -49.42 -30.06
N ALA A 22 38.42 -48.75 -30.74
CA ALA A 22 38.74 -47.34 -30.47
C ALA A 22 37.56 -46.41 -30.76
N LEU A 23 36.84 -46.63 -31.86
CA LEU A 23 35.62 -45.87 -32.19
C LEU A 23 34.49 -46.15 -31.19
N ALA A 24 34.32 -47.39 -30.75
CA ALA A 24 33.34 -47.74 -29.73
C ALA A 24 33.68 -47.09 -28.37
N ALA A 25 34.95 -47.14 -27.96
CA ALA A 25 35.43 -46.47 -26.75
C ALA A 25 35.19 -44.96 -26.79
N PHE A 26 35.47 -44.31 -27.94
CA PHE A 26 35.19 -42.91 -28.15
C PHE A 26 33.68 -42.60 -28.07
N ALA A 27 32.84 -43.39 -28.75
CA ALA A 27 31.40 -43.20 -28.74
C ALA A 27 30.79 -43.34 -27.34
N ILE A 28 31.26 -44.30 -26.54
CA ILE A 28 30.82 -44.50 -25.16
C ILE A 28 31.22 -43.32 -24.27
N ASP A 29 32.47 -42.85 -24.35
CA ASP A 29 32.97 -41.74 -23.54
C ASP A 29 32.31 -40.40 -23.92
N GLU A 30 32.09 -40.11 -25.21
CA GLU A 30 31.33 -38.92 -25.62
C GLU A 30 29.87 -38.99 -25.15
N GLY A 31 29.26 -40.18 -25.26
CA GLY A 31 27.93 -40.43 -24.72
C GLY A 31 27.85 -40.18 -23.22
N SER A 32 28.83 -40.67 -22.44
CA SER A 32 28.86 -40.49 -20.99
C SER A 32 29.10 -39.03 -20.60
N ILE A 33 29.98 -38.30 -21.31
CA ILE A 33 30.22 -36.86 -21.08
C ILE A 33 28.93 -36.05 -21.32
N TYR A 34 28.18 -36.37 -22.39
CA TYR A 34 26.93 -35.68 -22.68
C TYR A 34 25.87 -35.91 -21.60
N VAL A 35 25.74 -37.16 -21.11
CA VAL A 35 24.84 -37.50 -20.01
C VAL A 35 25.26 -36.77 -18.72
N GLU A 36 26.55 -36.82 -18.36
CA GLU A 36 27.06 -36.16 -17.15
C GLU A 36 26.89 -34.63 -17.22
N ARG A 37 27.03 -34.02 -18.41
CA ARG A 37 26.74 -32.60 -18.60
C ARG A 37 25.26 -32.28 -18.40
N ARG A 38 24.36 -33.13 -18.87
CA ARG A 38 22.91 -32.93 -18.74
C ARG A 38 22.46 -33.07 -17.28
N GLU A 39 23.02 -34.02 -16.56
CA GLU A 39 22.83 -34.17 -15.11
C GLU A 39 23.37 -32.94 -14.36
N ALA A 40 24.59 -32.50 -14.68
CA ALA A 40 25.18 -31.30 -14.10
C ALA A 40 24.35 -30.04 -14.38
N GLN A 41 23.75 -29.92 -15.57
CA GLN A 41 22.87 -28.79 -15.90
C GLN A 41 21.61 -28.83 -15.04
N SER A 42 20.95 -29.99 -14.91
CA SER A 42 19.75 -30.13 -14.08
C SER A 42 20.03 -29.76 -12.61
N LEU A 43 21.22 -30.07 -12.09
CA LEU A 43 21.61 -29.72 -10.72
C LEU A 43 21.94 -28.23 -10.57
N VAL A 44 22.53 -27.61 -11.58
CA VAL A 44 22.76 -26.15 -11.61
C VAL A 44 21.44 -25.38 -11.72
N ASP A 45 20.50 -25.87 -12.52
CA ASP A 45 19.16 -25.29 -12.64
C ASP A 45 18.44 -25.32 -11.27
N LEU A 46 18.47 -26.47 -10.58
CA LEU A 46 17.90 -26.60 -9.25
C LEU A 46 18.62 -25.70 -8.23
N ALA A 47 19.95 -25.65 -8.26
CA ALA A 47 20.74 -24.80 -7.38
C ALA A 47 20.46 -23.31 -7.60
N ALA A 48 20.31 -22.87 -8.86
CA ALA A 48 19.95 -21.49 -9.17
C ALA A 48 18.55 -21.14 -8.65
N ILE A 49 17.56 -22.00 -8.86
CA ILE A 49 16.19 -21.80 -8.34
C ILE A 49 16.21 -21.67 -6.81
N THR A 50 16.85 -22.61 -6.10
CA THR A 50 16.92 -22.59 -4.63
C THR A 50 17.73 -21.40 -4.09
N ALA A 51 18.75 -20.95 -4.83
CA ALA A 51 19.51 -19.77 -4.46
C ALA A 51 18.72 -18.48 -4.67
N ALA A 52 17.96 -18.38 -5.77
CA ALA A 52 17.07 -17.24 -6.00
C ALA A 52 15.98 -17.14 -4.92
N SER A 53 15.42 -18.28 -4.46
CA SER A 53 14.45 -18.26 -3.35
C SER A 53 15.09 -17.90 -2.00
N ASN A 54 16.41 -18.01 -1.87
CA ASN A 54 17.19 -17.69 -0.67
C ASN A 54 18.21 -16.58 -0.96
N ILE A 55 17.74 -15.45 -1.52
CA ILE A 55 18.59 -14.35 -2.03
C ILE A 55 19.57 -13.77 -0.99
N ASN A 56 19.27 -13.93 0.31
CA ASN A 56 20.12 -13.47 1.41
C ASN A 56 21.21 -14.48 1.80
N ASN A 57 21.14 -15.74 1.33
CA ASN A 57 22.08 -16.80 1.67
C ASN A 57 22.39 -17.71 0.46
N ILE A 58 22.71 -17.09 -0.67
CA ILE A 58 22.84 -17.76 -1.98
C ILE A 58 23.93 -18.85 -2.00
N GLU A 59 25.08 -18.62 -1.37
CA GLU A 59 26.20 -19.58 -1.41
C GLU A 59 25.86 -20.85 -0.63
N ALA A 60 25.31 -20.71 0.58
CA ALA A 60 24.90 -21.86 1.38
C ALA A 60 23.77 -22.64 0.71
N ALA A 61 22.81 -21.93 0.09
CA ALA A 61 21.72 -22.56 -0.65
C ALA A 61 22.23 -23.40 -1.83
N VAL A 62 23.20 -22.89 -2.60
CA VAL A 62 23.81 -23.64 -3.72
C VAL A 62 24.59 -24.86 -3.21
N VAL A 63 25.43 -24.68 -2.18
CA VAL A 63 26.23 -25.78 -1.64
C VAL A 63 25.37 -26.88 -1.05
N ALA A 64 24.34 -26.53 -0.27
CA ALA A 64 23.39 -27.49 0.27
C ALA A 64 22.65 -28.23 -0.84
N THR A 65 22.11 -27.50 -1.82
CA THR A 65 21.36 -28.11 -2.95
C THR A 65 22.23 -29.09 -3.73
N LEU A 66 23.46 -28.70 -4.09
CA LEU A 66 24.36 -29.59 -4.82
C LEU A 66 24.80 -30.79 -3.96
N GLY A 67 25.07 -30.58 -2.67
CA GLY A 67 25.48 -31.62 -1.74
C GLY A 67 24.40 -32.66 -1.48
N ASP A 68 23.16 -32.21 -1.24
CA ASP A 68 21.99 -33.06 -1.00
C ASP A 68 21.64 -33.92 -2.23
N ASN A 69 22.03 -33.47 -3.43
CA ASN A 69 21.88 -34.21 -4.68
C ASN A 69 23.15 -34.99 -5.07
N GLY A 70 24.08 -35.21 -4.14
CA GLY A 70 25.22 -36.10 -4.32
C GLY A 70 26.38 -35.54 -5.15
N MET A 71 26.44 -34.23 -5.37
CA MET A 71 27.56 -33.61 -6.10
C MET A 71 28.86 -33.67 -5.26
N PRO A 72 29.94 -34.29 -5.77
CA PRO A 72 31.16 -34.48 -5.00
C PRO A 72 32.04 -33.22 -4.98
N GLY A 73 32.75 -33.03 -3.85
CA GLY A 73 33.89 -32.10 -3.74
C GLY A 73 33.58 -30.67 -4.16
N ILE A 74 32.43 -30.13 -3.73
CA ILE A 74 31.96 -28.78 -4.07
C ILE A 74 32.93 -27.74 -3.50
N VAL A 75 33.42 -26.86 -4.36
CA VAL A 75 34.29 -25.74 -4.00
C VAL A 75 33.71 -24.46 -4.58
N VAL A 76 33.37 -23.50 -3.72
CA VAL A 76 32.83 -22.20 -4.12
C VAL A 76 33.97 -21.27 -4.52
N GLN A 77 33.97 -20.82 -5.78
CA GLN A 77 34.88 -19.83 -6.33
C GLN A 77 34.34 -18.42 -6.04
N LYS A 78 35.08 -17.67 -5.22
CA LYS A 78 34.76 -16.28 -4.89
C LYS A 78 35.19 -15.30 -5.99
N ALA A 79 34.61 -14.11 -6.00
CA ALA A 79 35.00 -13.02 -6.89
C ALA A 79 36.52 -12.74 -6.77
N GLY A 80 37.21 -12.65 -7.91
CA GLY A 80 38.66 -12.44 -7.98
C GLY A 80 39.52 -13.71 -7.77
N GLN A 81 38.91 -14.86 -7.44
CA GLN A 81 39.61 -16.14 -7.41
C GLN A 81 39.37 -16.91 -8.70
N THR A 82 40.38 -17.66 -9.16
CA THR A 82 40.24 -18.64 -10.24
C THR A 82 40.68 -19.98 -9.71
N ILE A 83 39.75 -20.93 -9.64
CA ILE A 83 40.03 -22.29 -9.15
C ILE A 83 40.03 -23.21 -10.37
N ALA A 84 41.16 -23.87 -10.63
CA ALA A 84 41.25 -24.85 -11.71
C ALA A 84 40.37 -26.08 -11.38
N PRO A 85 39.55 -26.56 -12.32
CA PRO A 85 38.81 -27.81 -12.16
C PRO A 85 39.78 -28.97 -11.94
N ALA A 86 39.43 -29.89 -11.03
CA ALA A 86 40.21 -31.09 -10.74
C ALA A 86 39.29 -32.29 -10.67
N LEU A 87 39.83 -33.50 -10.90
CA LEU A 87 39.06 -34.73 -10.76
C LEU A 87 38.49 -34.85 -9.35
N GLY A 88 37.21 -35.23 -9.25
CA GLY A 88 36.49 -35.35 -7.99
C GLY A 88 36.15 -34.03 -7.30
N LYS A 89 36.47 -32.87 -7.92
CA LYS A 89 36.07 -31.54 -7.44
C LYS A 89 35.11 -30.87 -8.40
N THR A 90 34.14 -30.17 -7.83
CA THR A 90 33.14 -29.40 -8.55
C THR A 90 33.33 -27.93 -8.20
N VAL A 91 33.79 -27.12 -9.15
CA VAL A 91 34.02 -25.69 -8.93
C VAL A 91 32.74 -24.94 -9.27
N VAL A 92 32.21 -24.16 -8.34
CA VAL A 92 30.94 -23.45 -8.49
C VAL A 92 31.16 -21.96 -8.24
N SER A 93 30.61 -21.09 -9.09
CA SER A 93 30.56 -19.64 -8.81
C SER A 93 29.12 -19.17 -8.77
N VAL A 94 28.79 -18.37 -7.76
CA VAL A 94 27.45 -17.88 -7.48
C VAL A 94 27.50 -16.36 -7.47
N THR A 95 26.66 -15.71 -8.26
CA THR A 95 26.62 -14.25 -8.38
C THR A 95 25.18 -13.76 -8.23
N ALA A 96 24.91 -12.95 -7.21
CA ALA A 96 23.64 -12.25 -7.09
C ALA A 96 23.59 -11.05 -8.07
N GLY A 97 22.40 -10.71 -8.53
CA GLY A 97 22.18 -9.60 -9.43
C GLY A 97 20.71 -9.25 -9.57
N ARG A 98 20.40 -8.46 -10.60
CA ARG A 98 19.02 -8.14 -10.98
C ARG A 98 18.72 -8.62 -12.39
N TYR A 99 17.64 -9.36 -12.55
CA TYR A 99 17.04 -9.73 -13.83
C TYR A 99 15.91 -8.77 -14.20
N SER A 100 15.92 -8.29 -15.45
CA SER A 100 14.83 -7.52 -16.05
C SER A 100 14.27 -8.27 -17.27
N PRO A 101 12.97 -8.64 -17.28
CA PRO A 101 12.35 -9.37 -18.39
C PRO A 101 12.06 -8.49 -19.61
N GLU A 102 12.47 -7.22 -19.59
CA GLU A 102 12.15 -6.23 -20.63
C GLU A 102 12.54 -6.74 -22.03
N SER A 103 11.56 -6.75 -22.92
CA SER A 103 11.70 -7.28 -24.28
C SER A 103 12.65 -6.44 -25.14
N SER A 104 12.78 -5.14 -24.82
CA SER A 104 13.71 -4.24 -25.50
C SER A 104 15.17 -4.47 -25.14
N LEU A 105 15.47 -5.26 -24.10
CA LEU A 105 16.83 -5.63 -23.71
C LEU A 105 17.25 -6.92 -24.41
N GLY A 106 18.47 -6.91 -24.98
CA GLY A 106 19.16 -8.12 -25.43
C GLY A 106 19.35 -9.11 -24.28
N VAL A 107 19.30 -10.40 -24.57
CA VAL A 107 19.34 -11.50 -23.58
C VAL A 107 20.53 -11.35 -22.62
N ASP A 108 21.70 -10.99 -23.13
CA ASP A 108 22.93 -10.77 -22.36
C ASP A 108 22.87 -9.57 -21.39
N LYS A 109 21.92 -8.65 -21.59
CA LYS A 109 21.71 -7.46 -20.75
C LYS A 109 20.58 -7.62 -19.73
N ARG A 110 19.84 -8.73 -19.78
CA ARG A 110 18.71 -8.96 -18.87
C ARG A 110 19.16 -9.26 -17.45
N PHE A 111 20.29 -9.94 -17.28
CA PHE A 111 20.92 -10.15 -15.98
C PHE A 111 22.09 -9.18 -15.74
N GLU A 112 21.97 -8.35 -14.71
CA GLU A 112 23.01 -7.42 -14.27
C GLU A 112 23.60 -7.89 -12.92
N ALA A 113 24.84 -8.38 -12.96
CA ALA A 113 25.56 -8.84 -11.78
C ALA A 113 25.76 -7.71 -10.75
N GLY A 114 25.52 -8.00 -9.47
CA GLY A 114 25.72 -7.06 -8.36
C GLY A 114 24.69 -5.92 -8.25
N LYS A 115 23.76 -5.79 -9.20
CA LYS A 115 22.73 -4.76 -9.16
C LYS A 115 21.73 -5.00 -8.03
N THR A 116 21.48 -3.97 -7.23
CA THR A 116 20.50 -3.97 -6.14
C THR A 116 19.22 -3.21 -6.53
N PRO A 117 18.05 -3.55 -5.94
CA PRO A 117 17.80 -4.72 -5.10
C PRO A 117 17.98 -6.04 -5.89
N HIS A 118 18.60 -7.04 -5.27
CA HIS A 118 18.81 -8.34 -5.90
C HIS A 118 17.48 -9.08 -6.06
N ASN A 119 17.26 -9.64 -7.24
CA ASN A 119 16.09 -10.46 -7.53
C ASN A 119 16.47 -11.71 -8.36
N ALA A 120 17.76 -11.92 -8.62
CA ALA A 120 18.24 -13.02 -9.44
C ALA A 120 19.62 -13.53 -8.98
N VAL A 121 19.87 -14.81 -9.27
CA VAL A 121 21.14 -15.48 -9.00
C VAL A 121 21.60 -16.19 -10.26
N HIS A 122 22.86 -15.94 -10.63
CA HIS A 122 23.56 -16.67 -11.67
C HIS A 122 24.51 -17.69 -11.02
N VAL A 123 24.32 -18.96 -11.35
CA VAL A 123 25.15 -20.07 -10.89
C VAL A 123 25.90 -20.65 -12.08
N THR A 124 27.20 -20.82 -11.94
CA THR A 124 28.05 -21.52 -12.91
C THR A 124 28.75 -22.68 -12.23
N LEU A 125 28.88 -23.80 -12.94
CA LEU A 125 29.54 -25.00 -12.45
C LEU A 125 30.56 -25.48 -13.49
N LYS A 126 31.73 -25.88 -13.01
CA LYS A 126 32.80 -26.49 -13.80
C LYS A 126 33.27 -27.78 -13.14
N LYS A 127 33.32 -28.86 -13.92
CA LYS A 127 33.77 -30.18 -13.45
C LYS A 127 34.51 -30.92 -14.56
N ILE A 128 35.46 -31.78 -14.17
CA ILE A 128 36.07 -32.77 -15.07
C ILE A 128 35.24 -34.06 -15.01
N PRO A 129 34.67 -34.53 -16.13
CA PRO A 129 33.85 -35.75 -16.16
C PRO A 129 34.65 -37.01 -15.88
N ALA A 130 33.96 -38.06 -15.44
CA ALA A 130 34.53 -39.40 -15.38
C ALA A 130 34.56 -40.01 -16.80
N ARG A 131 35.66 -40.66 -17.17
CA ARG A 131 35.77 -41.43 -18.43
C ARG A 131 36.18 -42.86 -18.16
N TYR A 132 35.75 -43.76 -19.04
CA TYR A 132 35.91 -45.20 -18.84
C TYR A 132 36.98 -45.80 -19.74
N PHE A 133 37.13 -45.34 -21.00
CA PHE A 133 37.93 -46.07 -21.99
C PHE A 133 38.94 -45.25 -22.81
N ALA A 134 38.68 -43.98 -23.15
CA ALA A 134 39.49 -43.16 -24.05
C ALA A 134 40.38 -42.11 -23.36
N SER A 135 40.59 -42.23 -22.05
CA SER A 135 41.38 -41.27 -21.25
C SER A 135 42.84 -41.14 -21.72
N SER A 136 43.43 -42.20 -22.28
CA SER A 136 44.81 -42.23 -22.78
C SER A 136 44.96 -41.68 -24.21
N LEU A 137 43.87 -41.41 -24.93
CA LEU A 137 43.89 -41.04 -26.36
C LEU A 137 43.62 -39.54 -26.59
N ILE A 138 42.78 -38.91 -25.76
CA ILE A 138 42.31 -37.53 -25.96
C ILE A 138 42.31 -36.81 -24.60
N PRO A 139 42.72 -35.54 -24.49
CA PRO A 139 42.59 -34.74 -23.26
C PRO A 139 41.14 -34.64 -22.78
N THR A 140 40.89 -34.69 -21.46
CA THR A 140 39.51 -34.59 -20.93
C THR A 140 39.00 -33.15 -21.01
N PRO A 141 37.85 -32.88 -21.67
CA PRO A 141 37.27 -31.55 -21.67
C PRO A 141 36.70 -31.21 -20.28
N VAL A 142 36.68 -29.93 -19.96
CA VAL A 142 35.96 -29.43 -18.78
C VAL A 142 34.50 -29.26 -19.16
N ILE A 143 33.59 -29.87 -18.40
CA ILE A 143 32.16 -29.59 -18.51
C ILE A 143 31.88 -28.27 -17.81
N GLY A 144 31.18 -27.37 -18.50
CA GLY A 144 30.64 -26.13 -17.95
C GLY A 144 29.13 -26.08 -18.10
N THR A 145 28.44 -25.76 -17.00
CA THR A 145 26.99 -25.53 -16.96
C THR A 145 26.70 -24.23 -16.24
N GLN A 146 25.59 -23.58 -16.61
CA GLN A 146 25.20 -22.31 -16.02
C GLN A 146 23.68 -22.15 -16.03
N ALA A 147 23.16 -21.47 -15.02
CA ALA A 147 21.75 -21.12 -14.95
C ALA A 147 21.58 -19.76 -14.27
N VAL A 148 20.62 -18.99 -14.76
CA VAL A 148 20.12 -17.80 -14.08
C VAL A 148 18.72 -18.12 -13.61
N ALA A 149 18.44 -17.89 -12.33
CA ALA A 149 17.09 -17.91 -11.81
C ALA A 149 16.74 -16.55 -11.24
N SER A 150 15.50 -16.14 -11.40
CA SER A 150 14.97 -14.91 -10.82
C SER A 150 13.73 -15.17 -9.96
N VAL A 151 13.50 -14.26 -9.03
CA VAL A 151 12.34 -14.24 -8.15
C VAL A 151 11.87 -12.80 -8.02
N ALA A 152 10.56 -12.57 -8.13
CA ALA A 152 9.96 -11.24 -7.98
C ALA A 152 9.01 -11.27 -6.77
N PRO A 153 9.50 -11.00 -5.55
CA PRO A 153 8.65 -10.90 -4.38
C PRO A 153 7.80 -9.64 -4.48
N GLN A 154 6.51 -9.78 -4.16
CA GLN A 154 5.54 -8.69 -4.27
C GLN A 154 4.63 -8.69 -3.04
N ALA A 155 4.25 -7.49 -2.62
CA ALA A 155 3.28 -7.30 -1.55
C ALA A 155 2.24 -6.29 -1.99
N MET A 156 1.03 -6.56 -1.55
CA MET A 156 -0.11 -5.69 -1.66
C MET A 156 -0.39 -5.08 -0.30
N PHE A 157 -0.37 -3.76 -0.25
CA PHE A 157 -0.56 -3.02 0.98
C PHE A 157 -1.28 -1.71 0.73
N SER A 158 -1.94 -1.24 1.77
CA SER A 158 -2.64 0.04 1.78
C SER A 158 -2.25 0.85 3.00
N VAL A 159 -2.36 2.18 2.86
CA VAL A 159 -2.31 3.12 3.98
C VAL A 159 -3.64 3.87 4.02
N GLY A 160 -4.17 4.06 5.22
CA GLY A 160 -5.39 4.82 5.39
C GLY A 160 -5.77 4.99 6.86
N SER A 161 -7.07 5.00 7.11
CA SER A 161 -7.65 5.09 8.43
C SER A 161 -8.68 3.99 8.68
N ARG A 162 -8.74 3.54 9.94
CA ARG A 162 -9.82 2.71 10.47
C ARG A 162 -10.95 3.55 11.07
N LEU A 163 -12.20 3.16 10.84
CA LEU A 163 -13.34 3.73 11.57
C LEU A 163 -13.35 3.18 13.01
N LEU A 164 -13.19 4.08 13.99
CA LEU A 164 -13.30 3.73 15.42
C LEU A 164 -14.76 3.51 15.85
N SER A 165 -15.68 4.24 15.23
CA SER A 165 -17.12 4.15 15.46
C SER A 165 -17.88 4.43 14.17
N VAL A 166 -19.08 3.87 14.03
CA VAL A 166 -19.92 4.09 12.85
C VAL A 166 -21.10 4.98 13.22
N ASN A 167 -21.08 6.21 12.74
CA ASN A 167 -22.22 7.11 12.80
C ASN A 167 -22.93 7.14 11.44
N GLY A 168 -24.01 6.35 11.33
CA GLY A 168 -24.76 6.23 10.08
C GLY A 168 -25.31 7.56 9.56
N GLY A 169 -25.66 8.51 10.43
CA GLY A 169 -26.17 9.82 10.02
C GLY A 169 -25.13 10.66 9.29
N ILE A 170 -23.93 10.78 9.86
CA ILE A 170 -22.82 11.55 9.28
C ILE A 170 -22.35 10.89 7.96
N LEU A 171 -22.19 9.56 7.94
CA LEU A 171 -21.74 8.84 6.74
C LEU A 171 -22.77 8.93 5.61
N ASN A 172 -24.07 8.83 5.92
CA ASN A 172 -25.14 8.99 4.92
C ASN A 172 -25.13 10.41 4.33
N ALA A 173 -24.95 11.43 5.17
CA ALA A 173 -24.87 12.83 4.73
C ALA A 173 -23.65 13.05 3.82
N LEU A 174 -22.47 12.54 4.22
CA LEU A 174 -21.23 12.66 3.47
C LEU A 174 -21.31 11.94 2.11
N LEU A 175 -21.66 10.64 2.11
CA LEU A 175 -21.77 9.86 0.88
C LEU A 175 -22.89 10.39 -0.01
N GLY A 176 -24.02 10.81 0.56
CA GLY A 176 -25.11 11.42 -0.19
C GLY A 176 -24.66 12.66 -0.97
N LYS A 177 -23.88 13.55 -0.34
CA LYS A 177 -23.32 14.71 -1.03
C LYS A 177 -22.26 14.36 -2.06
N LEU A 178 -21.31 13.47 -1.74
CA LEU A 178 -20.26 13.07 -2.68
C LEU A 178 -20.83 12.39 -3.93
N LEU A 179 -21.92 11.63 -3.77
CA LEU A 179 -22.54 10.86 -4.84
C LEU A 179 -23.73 11.55 -5.52
N GLY A 180 -24.15 12.72 -5.01
CA GLY A 180 -25.30 13.49 -5.49
C GLY A 180 -26.67 12.85 -5.20
N GLY A 181 -26.72 11.78 -4.42
CA GLY A 181 -27.91 10.97 -4.17
C GLY A 181 -28.37 11.00 -2.71
N ASN A 182 -29.55 10.43 -2.44
CA ASN A 182 -29.99 10.19 -1.06
C ASN A 182 -29.60 8.77 -0.64
N ILE A 183 -28.48 8.66 0.09
CA ILE A 183 -27.99 7.41 0.65
C ILE A 183 -28.55 7.26 2.06
N SER A 184 -29.25 6.15 2.32
CA SER A 184 -29.78 5.83 3.63
C SER A 184 -29.44 4.37 3.95
N LEU A 185 -28.26 4.21 4.56
CA LEU A 185 -27.74 2.94 5.05
C LEU A 185 -27.82 2.91 6.58
N SER A 186 -28.07 1.73 7.12
CA SER A 186 -28.04 1.49 8.57
C SER A 186 -26.59 1.37 9.06
N VAL A 187 -26.41 1.46 10.38
CA VAL A 187 -25.11 1.18 11.02
C VAL A 187 -24.64 -0.25 10.72
N MET A 188 -25.58 -1.20 10.60
CA MET A 188 -25.27 -2.58 10.24
C MET A 188 -24.73 -2.69 8.82
N ASP A 189 -25.31 -1.96 7.87
CA ASP A 189 -24.84 -1.92 6.47
C ASP A 189 -23.42 -1.36 6.39
N TYR A 190 -23.14 -0.28 7.10
CA TYR A 190 -21.79 0.29 7.16
C TYR A 190 -20.79 -0.65 7.82
N ASN A 191 -21.12 -1.28 8.95
CA ASN A 191 -20.26 -2.29 9.57
C ASN A 191 -19.97 -3.45 8.62
N ALA A 192 -20.97 -3.88 7.84
CA ALA A 192 -20.79 -4.91 6.84
C ALA A 192 -19.87 -4.45 5.69
N LEU A 193 -20.00 -3.21 5.21
CA LEU A 193 -19.12 -2.62 4.19
C LEU A 193 -17.67 -2.42 4.68
N ILE A 194 -17.49 -2.02 5.94
CA ILE A 194 -16.16 -1.84 6.54
C ILE A 194 -15.46 -3.18 6.72
N ALA A 195 -16.19 -4.22 7.12
CA ALA A 195 -15.66 -5.56 7.28
C ALA A 195 -15.50 -6.33 5.95
N ALA A 196 -16.15 -5.87 4.87
CA ALA A 196 -16.09 -6.52 3.58
C ALA A 196 -14.81 -6.16 2.83
N ASP A 197 -14.16 -7.21 2.33
CA ASP A 197 -13.10 -7.08 1.33
C ASP A 197 -13.60 -7.63 -0.01
N VAL A 198 -13.20 -6.98 -1.10
CA VAL A 198 -13.54 -7.33 -2.48
C VAL A 198 -12.30 -7.85 -3.17
N ASN A 199 -12.39 -9.04 -3.78
CA ASN A 199 -11.32 -9.54 -4.64
C ASN A 199 -11.21 -8.67 -5.89
N LEU A 200 -10.08 -7.98 -6.06
CA LEU A 200 -9.86 -6.99 -7.12
C LEU A 200 -9.90 -7.59 -8.52
N LEU A 201 -9.32 -8.78 -8.73
CA LEU A 201 -9.34 -9.42 -10.05
C LEU A 201 -10.78 -9.75 -10.46
N SER A 202 -11.54 -10.38 -9.55
CA SER A 202 -12.96 -10.66 -9.76
C SER A 202 -13.80 -9.38 -9.94
N PHE A 203 -13.44 -8.31 -9.25
CA PHE A 203 -14.06 -6.99 -9.42
C PHE A 203 -13.81 -6.43 -10.82
N PHE A 204 -12.57 -6.51 -11.32
CA PHE A 204 -12.26 -6.04 -12.68
C PHE A 204 -12.90 -6.90 -13.76
N ASP A 205 -13.05 -8.21 -13.53
CA ASP A 205 -13.85 -9.09 -14.41
C ASP A 205 -15.31 -8.63 -14.46
N ALA A 206 -15.95 -8.39 -13.31
CA ALA A 206 -17.32 -7.89 -13.23
C ALA A 206 -17.46 -6.49 -13.85
N LEU A 207 -16.48 -5.61 -13.64
CA LEU A 207 -16.47 -4.27 -14.19
C LEU A 207 -16.28 -4.26 -15.71
N ALA A 208 -15.45 -5.15 -16.25
CA ALA A 208 -15.27 -5.31 -17.69
C ALA A 208 -16.61 -5.67 -18.37
N VAL A 209 -17.41 -6.55 -17.76
CA VAL A 209 -18.78 -6.86 -18.23
C VAL A 209 -19.65 -5.60 -18.23
N GLN A 210 -19.62 -4.82 -17.15
CA GLN A 210 -20.40 -3.58 -17.03
C GLN A 210 -19.97 -2.50 -18.04
N LEU A 211 -18.70 -2.50 -18.44
CA LEU A 211 -18.13 -1.61 -19.45
C LEU A 211 -18.18 -2.16 -20.87
N GLN A 212 -18.71 -3.38 -21.07
CA GLN A 212 -18.76 -4.07 -22.36
C GLN A 212 -17.38 -4.27 -23.00
N LEU A 213 -16.35 -4.51 -22.18
CA LEU A 213 -14.99 -4.80 -22.63
C LEU A 213 -14.80 -6.33 -22.75
N THR A 214 -14.31 -6.81 -23.88
CA THR A 214 -14.09 -8.25 -24.14
C THR A 214 -12.68 -8.50 -24.67
N GLY A 215 -12.02 -9.55 -24.17
CA GLY A 215 -10.70 -9.97 -24.67
C GLY A 215 -9.55 -9.02 -24.32
N VAL A 216 -9.72 -8.20 -23.28
CA VAL A 216 -8.73 -7.22 -22.82
C VAL A 216 -7.92 -7.75 -21.62
N SER A 217 -6.81 -7.10 -21.29
CA SER A 217 -6.06 -7.33 -20.04
C SER A 217 -6.62 -6.50 -18.87
N TYR A 218 -6.22 -6.81 -17.64
CA TYR A 218 -6.58 -5.97 -16.49
C TYR A 218 -6.04 -4.53 -16.63
N SER A 219 -4.84 -4.34 -17.21
CA SER A 219 -4.27 -3.02 -17.45
C SER A 219 -5.10 -2.18 -18.43
N GLU A 220 -5.71 -2.80 -19.42
CA GLU A 220 -6.63 -2.14 -20.35
C GLU A 220 -7.94 -1.76 -19.66
N VAL A 221 -8.44 -2.59 -18.74
CA VAL A 221 -9.58 -2.20 -17.89
C VAL A 221 -9.18 -1.04 -16.96
N LEU A 222 -8.02 -1.06 -16.31
CA LEU A 222 -7.53 0.05 -15.46
C LEU A 222 -7.38 1.37 -16.22
N ALA A 223 -7.05 1.33 -17.51
CA ALA A 223 -6.94 2.51 -18.35
C ALA A 223 -8.31 3.13 -18.70
N SER A 224 -9.40 2.41 -18.44
CA SER A 224 -10.76 2.88 -18.69
C SER A 224 -11.31 3.76 -17.56
N LYS A 225 -12.55 4.26 -17.75
CA LYS A 225 -13.24 5.09 -16.77
C LYS A 225 -14.60 4.50 -16.43
N ALA A 226 -14.97 4.52 -15.16
CA ALA A 226 -16.26 4.03 -14.67
C ALA A 226 -16.96 5.07 -13.78
N THR A 227 -18.27 4.98 -13.65
CA THR A 227 -19.03 5.75 -12.65
C THR A 227 -19.04 5.03 -11.30
N VAL A 228 -19.31 5.75 -10.20
CA VAL A 228 -19.44 5.11 -8.87
C VAL A 228 -20.54 4.06 -8.85
N GLY A 229 -21.64 4.26 -9.59
CA GLY A 229 -22.71 3.27 -9.71
C GLY A 229 -22.24 1.97 -10.38
N GLN A 230 -21.41 2.07 -11.42
CA GLN A 230 -20.81 0.91 -12.08
C GLN A 230 -19.83 0.19 -11.15
N ILE A 231 -19.00 0.93 -10.41
CA ILE A 231 -18.06 0.38 -9.43
C ILE A 231 -18.81 -0.36 -8.31
N ALA A 232 -19.82 0.28 -7.70
CA ALA A 232 -20.62 -0.34 -6.65
C ALA A 232 -21.38 -1.58 -7.15
N THR A 233 -21.88 -1.56 -8.39
CA THR A 233 -22.52 -2.73 -9.02
C THR A 233 -21.51 -3.86 -9.19
N ALA A 234 -20.34 -3.59 -9.78
CA ALA A 234 -19.30 -4.58 -9.97
C ALA A 234 -18.84 -5.20 -8.64
N MET A 235 -18.67 -4.39 -7.58
CA MET A 235 -18.34 -4.89 -6.25
C MET A 235 -19.44 -5.79 -5.66
N ALA A 236 -20.72 -5.47 -5.92
CA ALA A 236 -21.86 -6.26 -5.43
C ALA A 236 -21.97 -7.65 -6.10
N ASP A 237 -21.38 -7.78 -7.29
CA ASP A 237 -21.38 -9.02 -8.07
C ASP A 237 -20.17 -9.92 -7.78
N VAL A 238 -19.20 -9.44 -6.99
CA VAL A 238 -18.06 -10.25 -6.53
C VAL A 238 -18.47 -11.18 -5.39
N SER A 239 -17.93 -12.39 -5.39
CA SER A 239 -18.05 -13.35 -4.30
C SER A 239 -16.68 -13.66 -3.68
N PRO A 240 -16.57 -13.74 -2.34
CA PRO A 240 -17.59 -13.45 -1.34
C PRO A 240 -17.58 -11.96 -0.94
N VAL A 241 -18.72 -11.26 -0.99
CA VAL A 241 -18.87 -9.92 -0.37
C VAL A 241 -19.86 -9.93 0.81
N GLY A 242 -20.61 -11.02 1.00
CA GLY A 242 -21.67 -11.13 2.00
C GLY A 242 -23.00 -10.48 1.56
N SER A 243 -24.14 -11.01 2.00
CA SER A 243 -25.46 -10.56 1.55
C SER A 243 -25.79 -9.12 1.97
N THR A 244 -25.43 -8.74 3.20
CA THR A 244 -25.66 -7.38 3.73
C THR A 244 -24.85 -6.35 2.96
N SER A 245 -23.56 -6.58 2.76
CA SER A 245 -22.69 -5.68 1.98
C SER A 245 -23.14 -5.61 0.53
N LYS A 246 -23.56 -6.73 -0.06
CA LYS A 246 -24.15 -6.75 -1.42
C LYS A 246 -25.38 -5.84 -1.52
N LEU A 247 -26.31 -5.93 -0.58
CA LEU A 247 -27.51 -5.08 -0.56
C LEU A 247 -27.15 -3.60 -0.38
N ALA A 248 -26.19 -3.30 0.51
CA ALA A 248 -25.70 -1.94 0.72
C ALA A 248 -25.05 -1.37 -0.56
N LEU A 249 -24.21 -2.15 -1.25
CA LEU A 249 -23.58 -1.78 -2.53
C LEU A 249 -24.63 -1.54 -3.63
N GLN A 250 -25.65 -2.40 -3.73
CA GLN A 250 -26.76 -2.22 -4.67
C GLN A 250 -27.60 -0.97 -4.35
N THR A 251 -27.78 -0.67 -3.06
CA THR A 251 -28.46 0.55 -2.61
C THR A 251 -27.65 1.78 -3.03
N ILE A 252 -26.32 1.78 -2.84
CA ILE A 252 -25.45 2.86 -3.31
C ILE A 252 -25.51 2.99 -4.84
N ALA A 253 -25.40 1.87 -5.56
CA ALA A 253 -25.42 1.86 -7.02
C ALA A 253 -26.74 2.40 -7.62
N SER A 254 -27.87 2.13 -6.98
CA SER A 254 -29.20 2.59 -7.44
C SER A 254 -29.54 4.02 -7.02
N ARG A 255 -28.90 4.54 -5.97
CA ARG A 255 -29.21 5.86 -5.41
C ARG A 255 -28.21 6.94 -5.80
N THR A 256 -27.01 6.57 -6.25
CA THR A 256 -26.04 7.53 -6.79
C THR A 256 -26.59 8.17 -8.07
N THR A 257 -26.47 9.50 -8.16
CA THR A 257 -26.88 10.27 -9.35
C THR A 257 -25.67 10.85 -10.07
N SER A 258 -24.48 10.76 -9.49
CA SER A 258 -23.24 11.20 -10.12
C SER A 258 -22.92 10.37 -11.36
N THR A 259 -22.85 11.05 -12.50
CA THR A 259 -22.46 10.48 -13.80
C THR A 259 -20.98 10.70 -14.11
N VAL A 260 -20.20 11.21 -13.14
CA VAL A 260 -18.77 11.47 -13.32
C VAL A 260 -18.04 10.15 -13.55
N LYS A 261 -17.29 10.09 -14.65
CA LYS A 261 -16.47 8.93 -15.01
C LYS A 261 -15.07 9.11 -14.45
N ILE A 262 -14.72 8.33 -13.44
CA ILE A 262 -13.42 8.37 -12.79
C ILE A 262 -12.43 7.41 -13.47
N PRO A 263 -11.17 7.81 -13.65
CA PRO A 263 -10.14 6.93 -14.21
C PRO A 263 -9.76 5.86 -13.17
N LEU A 264 -9.79 4.58 -13.59
CA LEU A 264 -9.65 3.46 -12.66
C LEU A 264 -8.22 3.29 -12.12
N ASN A 265 -7.22 3.75 -12.86
CA ASN A 265 -5.83 3.81 -12.41
C ASN A 265 -5.60 4.75 -11.20
N HIS A 266 -6.55 5.65 -10.89
CA HIS A 266 -6.51 6.46 -9.67
C HIS A 266 -7.15 5.76 -8.46
N LEU A 267 -7.92 4.67 -8.71
CA LEU A 267 -8.60 3.93 -7.66
C LEU A 267 -7.71 2.81 -7.08
N VAL A 268 -6.99 2.11 -7.97
CA VAL A 268 -6.16 0.93 -7.65
C VAL A 268 -4.98 0.87 -8.62
N ASP A 269 -3.83 0.46 -8.13
CA ASP A 269 -2.70 0.02 -8.95
C ASP A 269 -2.45 -1.49 -8.78
N LEU A 270 -2.64 -2.24 -9.87
CA LEU A 270 -2.40 -3.69 -9.92
C LEU A 270 -0.94 -4.07 -10.16
N GLY A 271 -0.05 -3.10 -10.36
CA GLY A 271 1.35 -3.34 -10.68
C GLY A 271 1.51 -4.35 -11.82
N SER A 272 2.41 -5.33 -11.63
CA SER A 272 2.66 -6.37 -12.64
C SER A 272 1.47 -7.30 -12.92
N MET A 273 0.48 -7.36 -12.01
CA MET A 273 -0.72 -8.19 -12.20
C MET A 273 -1.66 -7.62 -13.25
N GLY A 274 -1.51 -6.34 -13.59
CA GLY A 274 -2.26 -5.71 -14.69
C GLY A 274 -2.04 -6.40 -16.04
N GLN A 275 -0.92 -7.10 -16.23
CA GLN A 275 -0.61 -7.80 -17.49
C GLN A 275 -1.35 -9.14 -17.65
N LEU A 276 -1.99 -9.65 -16.60
CA LEU A 276 -2.79 -10.86 -16.71
C LEU A 276 -4.02 -10.61 -17.61
N GLY A 277 -4.39 -11.62 -18.39
CA GLY A 277 -5.65 -11.59 -19.13
C GLY A 277 -6.85 -11.65 -18.18
N LEU A 278 -7.97 -11.05 -18.57
CA LEU A 278 -9.21 -11.15 -17.79
C LEU A 278 -9.58 -12.62 -17.51
N GLY A 279 -10.06 -12.89 -16.29
CA GLY A 279 -10.36 -14.24 -15.81
C GLY A 279 -9.14 -15.12 -15.49
N GLN A 280 -7.90 -14.64 -15.71
CA GLN A 280 -6.71 -15.34 -15.22
C GLN A 280 -6.49 -15.06 -13.74
N GLN A 281 -6.14 -16.11 -13.00
CA GLN A 281 -5.77 -16.04 -11.59
C GLN A 281 -4.27 -16.20 -11.41
N SER A 282 -3.67 -15.39 -10.53
CA SER A 282 -2.31 -15.63 -10.05
C SER A 282 -2.35 -16.70 -8.95
N ALA A 283 -1.69 -17.84 -9.18
CA ALA A 283 -1.68 -18.91 -8.19
C ALA A 283 -0.96 -18.46 -6.90
N GLY A 284 -1.70 -18.41 -5.79
CA GLY A 284 -1.15 -18.13 -4.46
C GLY A 284 -1.10 -16.66 -4.04
N PHE A 285 -1.81 -15.76 -4.73
CA PHE A 285 -1.89 -14.34 -4.36
C PHE A 285 -3.33 -13.83 -4.50
N SER A 286 -4.08 -13.79 -3.40
CA SER A 286 -5.39 -13.11 -3.38
C SER A 286 -5.17 -11.61 -3.29
N VAL A 287 -5.84 -10.87 -4.17
CA VAL A 287 -5.77 -9.42 -4.22
C VAL A 287 -7.10 -8.90 -3.69
N ASP A 288 -7.17 -8.60 -2.40
CA ASP A 288 -8.40 -8.12 -1.78
C ASP A 288 -8.27 -6.63 -1.47
N ALA A 289 -9.33 -5.83 -1.63
CA ALA A 289 -9.38 -4.42 -1.27
C ALA A 289 -10.59 -4.13 -0.36
N SER A 290 -10.47 -3.20 0.59
CA SER A 290 -11.59 -2.82 1.46
C SER A 290 -12.74 -2.24 0.63
N ALA A 291 -13.95 -2.77 0.79
CA ALA A 291 -15.12 -2.30 0.07
C ALA A 291 -15.41 -0.83 0.40
N MET A 292 -15.40 -0.47 1.68
CA MET A 292 -15.59 0.91 2.10
C MET A 292 -14.51 1.84 1.52
N GLY A 293 -13.24 1.43 1.54
CA GLY A 293 -12.13 2.21 0.98
C GLY A 293 -12.28 2.47 -0.53
N MET A 294 -12.69 1.46 -1.30
CA MET A 294 -12.99 1.62 -2.72
C MET A 294 -14.16 2.58 -2.97
N LEU A 295 -15.24 2.49 -2.17
CA LEU A 295 -16.40 3.36 -2.32
C LEU A 295 -16.08 4.82 -1.98
N THR A 296 -15.38 5.07 -0.88
CA THR A 296 -15.07 6.43 -0.43
C THR A 296 -14.06 7.08 -1.34
N THR A 297 -13.07 6.33 -1.84
CA THR A 297 -12.12 6.81 -2.84
C THR A 297 -12.81 7.09 -4.17
N ALA A 298 -13.69 6.20 -4.64
CA ALA A 298 -14.47 6.43 -5.85
C ALA A 298 -15.39 7.65 -5.71
N ALA A 299 -16.04 7.82 -4.55
CA ALA A 299 -16.89 8.97 -4.25
C ALA A 299 -16.10 10.28 -4.21
N ALA A 300 -14.91 10.27 -3.58
CA ALA A 300 -14.01 11.42 -3.53
C ALA A 300 -13.50 11.81 -4.93
N LEU A 301 -13.11 10.84 -5.76
CA LEU A 301 -12.68 11.07 -7.13
C LEU A 301 -13.82 11.55 -8.04
N ALA A 302 -15.05 11.10 -7.79
CA ALA A 302 -16.23 11.53 -8.53
C ALA A 302 -16.71 12.93 -8.12
N ASN A 303 -16.23 13.45 -6.99
CA ASN A 303 -16.55 14.79 -6.50
C ASN A 303 -15.78 15.86 -7.29
N GLY A 304 -16.29 16.23 -8.46
CA GLY A 304 -15.63 17.15 -9.39
C GLY A 304 -15.36 18.57 -8.86
N SER A 305 -16.01 18.98 -7.76
CA SER A 305 -15.74 20.25 -7.07
C SER A 305 -14.58 20.19 -6.08
N LYS A 306 -14.04 18.99 -5.79
CA LYS A 306 -13.04 18.73 -4.73
C LYS A 306 -13.45 19.19 -3.33
N GLN A 307 -14.73 19.55 -3.14
CA GLN A 307 -15.27 20.08 -1.90
C GLN A 307 -16.67 19.54 -1.63
N VAL A 308 -16.99 19.33 -0.35
CA VAL A 308 -18.31 18.97 0.16
C VAL A 308 -18.69 19.90 1.30
N GLU A 309 -19.92 20.39 1.31
CA GLU A 309 -20.48 21.12 2.45
C GLU A 309 -21.71 20.39 3.01
N LEU A 310 -21.70 20.19 4.32
CA LEU A 310 -22.70 19.48 5.10
C LEU A 310 -23.24 20.41 6.18
N ASN A 311 -24.55 20.63 6.17
CA ASN A 311 -25.23 21.26 7.30
C ASN A 311 -25.82 20.14 8.17
N LEU A 312 -25.19 19.92 9.34
CA LEU A 312 -25.57 18.89 10.31
C LEU A 312 -26.54 19.44 11.36
N GLY A 313 -26.86 20.73 11.36
CA GLY A 313 -27.81 21.35 12.29
C GLY A 313 -27.46 21.08 13.76
N ALA A 314 -28.47 20.77 14.58
CA ALA A 314 -28.33 20.41 16.00
C ALA A 314 -28.23 18.89 16.24
N THR A 315 -27.75 18.13 15.24
CA THR A 315 -27.68 16.65 15.32
C THR A 315 -26.59 16.18 16.29
N ILE A 316 -25.60 17.03 16.56
CA ILE A 316 -24.49 16.73 17.47
C ILE A 316 -24.85 17.20 18.89
N PRO A 317 -24.81 16.32 19.91
CA PRO A 317 -25.11 16.69 21.30
C PRO A 317 -24.25 17.86 21.78
N GLY A 318 -24.89 18.84 22.43
CA GLY A 318 -24.22 20.04 22.94
C GLY A 318 -24.00 21.15 21.90
N LEU A 319 -24.24 20.90 20.61
CA LEU A 319 -24.17 21.89 19.54
C LEU A 319 -25.58 22.30 19.08
N THR A 320 -25.77 23.60 18.88
CA THR A 320 -27.04 24.21 18.42
C THR A 320 -27.10 24.33 16.90
N SER A 321 -25.93 24.46 16.27
CA SER A 321 -25.76 24.37 14.83
C SER A 321 -24.38 23.84 14.51
N THR A 322 -24.24 23.12 13.40
CA THR A 322 -22.98 22.56 12.95
C THR A 322 -22.95 22.54 11.42
N THR A 323 -21.98 23.24 10.85
CA THR A 323 -21.70 23.24 9.41
C THR A 323 -20.29 22.69 9.20
N LEU A 324 -20.15 21.73 8.31
CA LEU A 324 -18.91 21.03 8.02
C LEU A 324 -18.61 21.14 6.53
N ALA A 325 -17.50 21.79 6.18
CA ALA A 325 -16.95 21.80 4.84
C ALA A 325 -15.69 20.93 4.79
N ILE A 326 -15.56 20.14 3.73
CA ILE A 326 -14.46 19.20 3.53
C ILE A 326 -13.92 19.46 2.14
N ALA A 327 -12.61 19.63 1.99
CA ALA A 327 -11.94 19.60 0.71
C ALA A 327 -10.97 18.42 0.64
N ILE A 328 -10.92 17.75 -0.50
CA ILE A 328 -10.10 16.56 -0.73
C ILE A 328 -9.12 16.89 -1.84
N GLY A 329 -7.83 16.86 -1.51
CA GLY A 329 -6.73 17.07 -2.43
C GLY A 329 -6.46 15.84 -3.29
N GLU A 330 -5.60 16.00 -4.29
CA GLU A 330 -5.10 14.86 -5.06
C GLU A 330 -4.00 14.13 -4.26
N PRO A 331 -3.88 12.80 -4.37
CA PRO A 331 -2.76 12.08 -3.78
C PRO A 331 -1.42 12.55 -4.34
N ALA A 332 -0.41 12.70 -3.47
CA ALA A 332 0.91 13.16 -3.88
C ALA A 332 1.56 12.19 -4.88
N GLN A 333 2.00 12.71 -6.03
CA GLN A 333 2.63 11.96 -7.13
C GLN A 333 1.77 10.81 -7.71
N PHE A 334 0.43 10.96 -7.72
CA PHE A 334 -0.50 9.93 -8.22
C PHE A 334 -0.36 8.56 -7.51
N SER A 335 0.14 8.57 -6.27
CA SER A 335 0.25 7.36 -5.47
C SER A 335 -1.15 6.93 -5.01
N PRO A 336 -1.65 5.75 -5.40
CA PRO A 336 -2.93 5.27 -4.91
C PRO A 336 -2.84 4.93 -3.41
N TRP A 337 -3.98 4.85 -2.75
CA TRP A 337 -4.07 4.39 -1.36
C TRP A 337 -3.68 2.90 -1.20
N LEU A 338 -3.64 2.16 -2.30
CA LEU A 338 -3.44 0.72 -2.39
C LEU A 338 -2.67 0.35 -3.67
N THR A 339 -1.60 -0.42 -3.52
CA THR A 339 -0.72 -0.84 -4.63
C THR A 339 -0.27 -2.29 -4.46
N ILE A 340 0.11 -2.93 -5.57
CA ILE A 340 0.85 -4.18 -5.62
C ILE A 340 2.25 -3.88 -6.15
N GLY A 341 3.27 -4.07 -5.33
CA GLY A 341 4.63 -3.69 -5.72
C GLY A 341 5.74 -4.52 -5.11
N GLU A 342 6.94 -4.33 -5.65
CA GLU A 342 8.19 -4.82 -5.08
C GLU A 342 8.72 -3.84 -4.02
N LYS A 343 9.80 -4.23 -3.35
CA LYS A 343 10.57 -3.37 -2.45
C LYS A 343 10.79 -1.97 -3.06
N GLY A 344 10.39 -0.94 -2.31
CA GLY A 344 10.45 0.46 -2.72
C GLY A 344 9.11 1.07 -3.14
N ALA A 345 8.06 0.26 -3.34
CA ALA A 345 6.71 0.75 -3.58
C ALA A 345 6.22 1.65 -2.44
N VAL A 346 5.45 2.68 -2.78
CA VAL A 346 4.94 3.69 -1.84
C VAL A 346 3.46 3.93 -2.11
N VAL A 347 2.67 3.94 -1.03
CA VAL A 347 1.28 4.42 -1.01
C VAL A 347 1.17 5.66 -0.13
N ARG A 348 0.31 6.59 -0.52
CA ARG A 348 0.05 7.82 0.24
C ARG A 348 -1.45 8.09 0.31
N THR A 349 -1.89 8.65 1.43
CA THR A 349 -3.27 9.15 1.55
C THR A 349 -3.42 10.50 0.84
N ALA A 350 -4.67 10.88 0.54
CA ALA A 350 -4.98 12.21 0.04
C ALA A 350 -4.82 13.27 1.14
N GLN A 351 -4.46 14.49 0.76
CA GLN A 351 -4.54 15.64 1.66
C GLN A 351 -6.01 15.99 1.88
N THR A 352 -6.37 16.37 3.10
CA THR A 352 -7.76 16.72 3.44
C THR A 352 -7.79 17.98 4.26
N ARG A 353 -8.68 18.91 3.91
CA ARG A 353 -9.01 20.08 4.72
C ARG A 353 -10.43 19.94 5.26
N ILE A 354 -10.60 20.23 6.53
CA ILE A 354 -11.89 20.28 7.22
C ILE A 354 -12.06 21.67 7.80
N LYS A 355 -13.23 22.25 7.57
CA LYS A 355 -13.72 23.44 8.26
C LYS A 355 -15.01 23.06 8.96
N LEU A 356 -15.01 23.12 10.27
CA LEU A 356 -16.16 22.90 11.13
C LEU A 356 -16.53 24.24 11.79
N VAL A 357 -17.72 24.73 11.51
CA VAL A 357 -18.29 25.91 12.18
C VAL A 357 -19.47 25.44 13.01
N ALA A 358 -19.30 25.49 14.33
CA ALA A 358 -20.35 25.09 15.26
C ALA A 358 -20.68 26.19 16.27
N SER A 359 -21.92 26.19 16.76
CA SER A 359 -22.34 27.03 17.88
C SER A 359 -22.71 26.13 19.05
N VAL A 360 -22.12 26.40 20.21
CA VAL A 360 -22.28 25.60 21.42
C VAL A 360 -23.53 26.03 22.17
N GLY A 361 -24.32 25.04 22.60
CA GLY A 361 -25.45 25.27 23.48
C GLY A 361 -24.98 25.70 24.85
N ILE A 362 -25.22 26.95 25.20
CA ILE A 362 -24.93 27.47 26.53
C ILE A 362 -26.24 27.58 27.31
N GLY A 363 -26.42 26.75 28.34
CA GLY A 363 -27.56 26.91 29.26
C GLY A 363 -27.41 28.26 29.98
N ASN A 364 -28.47 29.09 30.01
CA ASN A 364 -28.55 30.43 30.61
C ASN A 364 -27.37 30.80 31.54
N SER A 365 -26.27 31.26 30.95
CA SER A 365 -24.99 31.40 31.63
C SER A 365 -24.82 32.82 32.15
N ASN A 366 -25.56 33.15 33.21
CA ASN A 366 -25.25 34.33 34.02
C ASN A 366 -23.94 34.07 34.76
N LEU A 367 -22.88 34.80 34.41
CA LEU A 367 -21.54 34.60 34.94
C LEU A 367 -21.28 35.47 36.19
N GLY A 368 -22.29 36.19 36.67
CA GLY A 368 -22.17 37.13 37.79
C GLY A 368 -21.74 38.54 37.33
N GLY A 369 -21.84 39.53 38.23
CA GLY A 369 -21.43 40.91 37.92
C GLY A 369 -22.21 41.58 36.79
N GLY A 370 -23.41 41.09 36.47
CA GLY A 370 -24.21 41.57 35.34
C GLY A 370 -23.73 41.08 33.96
N THR A 371 -22.84 40.08 33.92
CA THR A 371 -22.34 39.48 32.67
C THR A 371 -23.14 38.25 32.28
N THR A 372 -23.52 38.13 31.01
CA THR A 372 -24.24 36.98 30.46
C THR A 372 -23.57 36.54 29.19
N LEU A 373 -23.18 35.27 29.13
CA LEU A 373 -22.68 34.62 27.92
C LEU A 373 -23.89 34.28 27.03
N LEU A 374 -23.88 34.74 25.78
CA LEU A 374 -25.01 34.65 24.85
C LEU A 374 -24.81 33.62 23.74
N ALA A 375 -23.57 33.47 23.28
CA ALA A 375 -23.20 32.41 22.34
C ALA A 375 -21.72 32.07 22.50
N VAL A 376 -21.38 30.82 22.18
CA VAL A 376 -20.00 30.36 21.98
C VAL A 376 -19.94 29.70 20.62
N ASN A 377 -18.98 30.11 19.80
CA ASN A 377 -18.74 29.59 18.46
C ASN A 377 -17.40 28.86 18.43
N LEU A 378 -17.36 27.78 17.65
CA LEU A 378 -16.18 26.96 17.42
C LEU A 378 -15.91 26.92 15.91
N PRO A 379 -15.12 27.88 15.38
CA PRO A 379 -14.59 27.83 14.03
C PRO A 379 -13.29 27.03 14.02
N LEU A 380 -13.40 25.74 13.72
CA LEU A 380 -12.31 24.78 13.72
C LEU A 380 -11.87 24.46 12.28
N HIS A 381 -10.60 24.68 11.99
CA HIS A 381 -9.94 24.32 10.74
C HIS A 381 -8.93 23.23 11.01
N ILE A 382 -8.93 22.19 10.18
CA ILE A 382 -8.01 21.08 10.26
C ILE A 382 -7.47 20.83 8.86
N GLU A 383 -6.17 20.92 8.69
CA GLU A 383 -5.49 20.54 7.46
C GLU A 383 -4.61 19.33 7.73
N VAL A 384 -4.97 18.20 7.13
CA VAL A 384 -4.25 16.94 7.26
C VAL A 384 -3.47 16.68 5.98
N ALA A 385 -2.17 16.53 6.11
CA ALA A 385 -1.29 16.12 5.02
C ALA A 385 -1.35 14.60 4.79
N TYR A 386 -0.59 14.14 3.80
CA TYR A 386 -0.53 12.71 3.48
C TYR A 386 0.17 11.92 4.59
N ALA A 387 -0.38 10.76 4.92
CA ALA A 387 0.36 9.66 5.52
C ALA A 387 1.06 8.86 4.41
N GLU A 388 2.21 8.26 4.72
CA GLU A 388 2.99 7.47 3.75
C GLU A 388 3.27 6.07 4.31
N ALA A 389 3.12 5.05 3.47
CA ALA A 389 3.64 3.72 3.75
C ALA A 389 4.55 3.29 2.61
N LYS A 390 5.78 2.88 2.96
CA LYS A 390 6.79 2.42 2.01
C LYS A 390 7.16 0.97 2.29
N LEU A 391 7.05 0.12 1.27
CA LEU A 391 7.50 -1.25 1.34
C LEU A 391 9.02 -1.31 1.41
N THR A 392 9.56 -1.70 2.55
CA THR A 392 11.01 -1.75 2.79
C THR A 392 11.59 -3.13 2.57
N ASP A 393 10.84 -4.19 2.81
CA ASP A 393 11.32 -5.55 2.59
C ASP A 393 10.18 -6.57 2.44
N ILE A 394 10.47 -7.63 1.67
CA ILE A 394 9.68 -8.87 1.62
C ILE A 394 10.68 -10.00 1.75
N SER A 395 10.54 -10.82 2.78
CA SER A 395 11.48 -11.89 3.07
C SER A 395 10.77 -13.19 3.39
N CYS A 396 11.41 -14.31 3.06
CA CYS A 396 10.93 -15.65 3.36
C CYS A 396 12.11 -16.44 3.94
N PRO A 397 12.43 -16.29 5.24
CA PRO A 397 13.66 -16.78 5.83
C PRO A 397 13.91 -18.28 5.69
N THR A 398 12.85 -19.09 5.56
CA THR A 398 12.97 -20.54 5.38
C THR A 398 12.90 -20.98 3.92
N GLY A 399 12.78 -20.03 2.98
CA GLY A 399 12.51 -20.30 1.56
C GLY A 399 11.09 -20.82 1.27
N ARG A 400 10.21 -20.85 2.28
CA ARG A 400 8.82 -21.31 2.17
C ARG A 400 7.81 -20.19 2.43
N PRO A 401 6.61 -20.24 1.82
CA PRO A 401 5.58 -19.20 1.95
C PRO A 401 5.04 -18.98 3.37
N ASP A 402 5.11 -19.98 4.25
CA ASP A 402 4.69 -19.89 5.65
C ASP A 402 5.61 -18.98 6.49
N SER A 403 6.87 -18.84 6.08
CA SER A 403 7.83 -17.92 6.72
C SER A 403 7.80 -16.49 6.18
N LEU A 404 6.80 -16.15 5.37
CA LEU A 404 6.68 -14.83 4.75
C LEU A 404 6.61 -13.70 5.79
N GLU A 405 7.47 -12.71 5.63
CA GLU A 405 7.48 -11.46 6.39
C GLU A 405 7.53 -10.26 5.45
N VAL A 406 6.70 -9.26 5.72
CA VAL A 406 6.64 -8.00 4.97
C VAL A 406 6.93 -6.85 5.92
N SER A 407 7.89 -6.01 5.57
CA SER A 407 8.22 -4.80 6.35
C SER A 407 7.79 -3.54 5.61
N ILE A 408 7.05 -2.68 6.31
CA ILE A 408 6.55 -1.40 5.81
C ILE A 408 7.09 -0.29 6.73
N ALA A 409 7.77 0.71 6.17
CA ALA A 409 8.06 1.95 6.88
C ALA A 409 6.85 2.88 6.76
N ALA A 410 6.14 3.12 7.86
CA ALA A 410 4.98 3.98 7.93
C ALA A 410 5.33 5.34 8.54
N ARG A 411 4.96 6.42 7.86
CA ARG A 411 5.06 7.80 8.32
C ARG A 411 3.64 8.34 8.56
N PRO A 412 3.27 8.64 9.81
CA PRO A 412 1.99 9.27 10.13
C PRO A 412 1.82 10.60 9.38
N GLY A 413 0.59 10.93 9.00
CA GLY A 413 0.28 12.22 8.40
C GLY A 413 0.47 13.36 9.39
N VAL A 414 1.08 14.46 8.94
CA VAL A 414 1.11 15.71 9.71
C VAL A 414 -0.24 16.40 9.62
N ALA A 415 -0.59 17.18 10.64
CA ALA A 415 -1.80 17.97 10.60
C ALA A 415 -1.58 19.32 11.28
N SER A 416 -2.20 20.37 10.76
CA SER A 416 -2.31 21.66 11.43
C SER A 416 -3.76 21.90 11.78
N LEU A 417 -3.99 22.33 13.02
CA LEU A 417 -5.31 22.62 13.54
C LEU A 417 -5.35 24.05 14.01
N HIS A 418 -6.43 24.75 13.67
CA HIS A 418 -6.62 26.14 14.01
C HIS A 418 -8.04 26.36 14.52
N LEU A 419 -8.17 27.00 15.67
CA LEU A 419 -9.43 27.54 16.14
C LEU A 419 -9.40 29.04 15.82
N ALA A 420 -9.82 29.44 14.62
CA ALA A 420 -9.59 30.78 14.07
C ALA A 420 -10.49 31.05 12.85
N ALA A 421 -10.49 32.30 12.37
CA ALA A 421 -11.08 32.66 11.08
C ALA A 421 -10.03 32.49 9.98
N SER A 422 -10.44 32.06 8.80
CA SER A 422 -9.57 31.87 7.63
C SER A 422 -9.91 32.82 6.50
N ASP A 423 -8.89 33.25 5.75
CA ASP A 423 -9.07 33.93 4.46
C ASP A 423 -9.88 33.13 3.43
N ALA A 424 -9.87 31.81 3.52
CA ALA A 424 -10.64 30.91 2.68
C ALA A 424 -12.12 30.78 3.10
N ASP A 425 -12.53 31.37 4.23
CA ASP A 425 -13.87 31.15 4.79
C ASP A 425 -15.02 31.56 3.88
N SER A 426 -14.77 32.55 3.03
CA SER A 426 -15.73 33.13 2.10
C SER A 426 -15.57 32.63 0.65
N SER A 427 -14.59 31.74 0.40
CA SER A 427 -14.26 31.27 -0.95
C SER A 427 -14.07 29.74 -0.98
N PRO A 428 -15.06 29.00 -1.49
CA PRO A 428 -14.98 27.56 -1.72
C PRO A 428 -13.74 27.13 -2.52
N ILE A 429 -13.40 27.92 -3.55
CA ILE A 429 -12.25 27.65 -4.42
C ILE A 429 -10.93 27.81 -3.67
N ALA A 430 -10.79 28.86 -2.85
CA ALA A 430 -9.57 29.06 -2.05
C ALA A 430 -9.43 27.97 -0.97
N PHE A 431 -10.54 27.51 -0.40
CA PHE A 431 -10.53 26.43 0.58
C PHE A 431 -10.03 25.11 -0.02
N ALA A 432 -10.48 24.79 -1.24
CA ALA A 432 -10.10 23.58 -1.97
C ALA A 432 -8.75 23.68 -2.70
N ASP A 433 -8.07 24.83 -2.68
CA ASP A 433 -6.75 25.00 -3.28
C ASP A 433 -5.64 24.65 -2.29
N PHE A 434 -5.13 23.41 -2.41
CA PHE A 434 -4.02 22.89 -1.61
C PHE A 434 -2.65 23.45 -2.02
N SER A 435 -2.56 24.22 -3.12
CA SER A 435 -1.29 24.83 -3.56
C SER A 435 -0.93 26.08 -2.76
N ASN A 436 -1.93 26.71 -2.12
CA ASN A 436 -1.77 27.90 -1.32
C ASN A 436 -2.09 27.60 0.16
N PRO A 437 -1.21 27.98 1.11
CA PRO A 437 -1.52 27.84 2.53
C PRO A 437 -2.59 28.85 2.95
N GLN A 438 -3.43 28.46 3.92
CA GLN A 438 -4.44 29.35 4.50
C GLN A 438 -3.80 30.32 5.49
N SER A 439 -4.33 31.54 5.57
CA SER A 439 -3.97 32.49 6.62
C SER A 439 -5.08 32.59 7.67
N PHE A 440 -4.67 32.63 8.94
CA PHE A 440 -5.58 32.59 10.08
C PHE A 440 -5.53 33.89 10.89
N SER A 441 -6.69 34.31 11.40
CA SER A 441 -6.84 35.50 12.23
C SER A 441 -7.86 35.29 13.35
N ASN A 442 -7.91 36.21 14.31
CA ASN A 442 -8.83 36.10 15.44
C ASN A 442 -10.29 36.02 14.97
N ALA A 443 -10.98 34.96 15.39
CA ALA A 443 -12.42 34.79 15.16
C ALA A 443 -13.22 35.22 16.39
N GLN A 444 -14.49 35.56 16.19
CA GLN A 444 -15.43 35.73 17.30
C GLN A 444 -15.75 34.36 17.93
N ILE A 445 -15.17 34.08 19.09
CA ILE A 445 -15.35 32.83 19.83
C ILE A 445 -16.55 32.91 20.76
N ALA A 446 -16.84 34.09 21.32
CA ALA A 446 -17.99 34.25 22.20
C ALA A 446 -18.65 35.62 22.05
N ALA A 447 -19.94 35.65 22.36
CA ALA A 447 -20.74 36.86 22.41
C ALA A 447 -21.26 37.04 23.85
N VAL A 448 -21.00 38.21 24.44
CA VAL A 448 -21.30 38.49 25.86
C VAL A 448 -22.09 39.77 25.99
N ARG A 449 -22.99 39.84 26.96
CA ARG A 449 -23.67 41.06 27.37
C ARG A 449 -23.25 41.45 28.77
N LEU A 450 -22.95 42.73 28.99
CA LEU A 450 -22.57 43.29 30.30
C LEU A 450 -23.58 44.38 30.69
N LEU A 451 -24.43 44.11 31.68
CA LEU A 451 -25.47 45.03 32.15
C LEU A 451 -26.36 45.57 31.00
N LEU A 452 -26.34 46.89 30.81
CA LEU A 452 -27.07 47.63 29.77
C LEU A 452 -26.23 47.83 28.49
N ILE A 453 -24.96 47.40 28.48
CA ILE A 453 -24.08 47.55 27.33
C ILE A 453 -24.48 46.50 26.27
N PRO A 454 -24.56 46.90 24.98
CA PRO A 454 -24.86 45.98 23.89
C PRO A 454 -23.78 44.91 23.73
N LEU A 455 -24.06 43.94 22.86
CA LEU A 455 -23.27 42.74 22.58
C LEU A 455 -21.76 43.05 22.43
N LEU A 456 -20.95 42.51 23.34
CA LEU A 456 -19.49 42.52 23.28
C LEU A 456 -19.00 41.24 22.58
N SER A 457 -18.05 41.41 21.66
CA SER A 457 -17.40 40.31 20.96
C SER A 457 -16.12 39.91 21.67
N VAL A 458 -16.00 38.62 21.98
CA VAL A 458 -14.77 38.00 22.47
C VAL A 458 -14.12 37.30 21.30
N ASN A 459 -12.97 37.83 20.88
CA ASN A 459 -12.24 37.36 19.73
C ASN A 459 -11.00 36.58 20.18
N GLY A 460 -10.69 35.48 19.50
CA GLY A 460 -9.55 34.67 19.87
C GLY A 460 -9.09 33.75 18.75
N SER A 461 -7.94 33.15 19.00
CA SER A 461 -7.37 32.12 18.13
C SER A 461 -6.56 31.11 18.94
N ALA A 462 -6.51 29.87 18.45
CA ALA A 462 -5.58 28.84 18.88
C ALA A 462 -5.00 28.12 17.66
N ALA A 463 -3.79 27.59 17.79
CA ALA A 463 -3.16 26.77 16.76
C ALA A 463 -2.44 25.59 17.40
N LEU A 464 -2.49 24.44 16.73
CA LEU A 464 -1.80 23.23 17.13
C LEU A 464 -1.24 22.55 15.88
N ASP A 465 0.07 22.33 15.87
CA ASP A 465 0.74 21.61 14.79
C ASP A 465 1.18 20.22 15.24
N ILE A 466 0.77 19.21 14.49
CA ILE A 466 1.22 17.83 14.61
C ILE A 466 2.28 17.62 13.56
N THR A 467 3.53 17.75 13.99
CA THR A 467 4.68 17.76 13.08
C THR A 467 5.27 16.37 12.86
N ASN A 468 6.02 16.28 11.75
CA ASN A 468 6.57 15.09 11.10
C ASN A 468 7.32 14.16 12.07
N ASN A 469 6.90 12.90 12.11
CA ASN A 469 7.49 11.87 12.96
C ASN A 469 8.35 10.93 12.12
N ASP A 470 9.42 10.42 12.73
CA ASP A 470 10.29 9.45 12.09
C ASP A 470 9.47 8.22 11.62
N PRO A 471 9.76 7.68 10.41
CA PRO A 471 9.12 6.46 9.94
C PRO A 471 9.26 5.34 10.97
N THR A 472 8.14 4.70 11.29
CA THR A 472 8.09 3.52 12.15
C THR A 472 8.00 2.28 11.28
N THR A 473 8.88 1.31 11.51
CA THR A 473 8.85 0.03 10.80
C THR A 473 7.77 -0.87 11.38
N LEU A 474 6.79 -1.24 10.55
CA LEU A 474 5.75 -2.22 10.84
C LEU A 474 6.06 -3.51 10.08
N THR A 475 6.26 -4.61 10.79
CA THR A 475 6.51 -5.93 10.19
C THR A 475 5.26 -6.79 10.30
N PHE A 476 4.87 -7.48 9.23
CA PHE A 476 3.71 -8.35 9.14
C PHE A 476 4.15 -9.77 8.81
N ASN A 477 3.73 -10.75 9.60
CA ASN A 477 3.97 -12.16 9.30
C ASN A 477 2.81 -12.78 8.48
N SER A 478 3.03 -13.99 7.96
CA SER A 478 2.04 -14.72 7.14
C SER A 478 0.64 -14.82 7.78
N THR A 479 0.56 -15.07 9.10
CA THR A 479 -0.73 -15.15 9.83
C THR A 479 -1.42 -13.80 9.92
N GLU A 480 -0.68 -12.73 10.20
CA GLU A 480 -1.21 -11.36 10.25
C GLU A 480 -1.69 -10.89 8.88
N ILE A 481 -1.00 -11.28 7.80
CA ILE A 481 -1.40 -11.01 6.42
C ILE A 481 -2.68 -11.79 6.08
N ALA A 482 -2.74 -13.07 6.42
CA ALA A 482 -3.93 -13.90 6.20
C ALA A 482 -5.17 -13.38 6.97
N ASN A 483 -4.96 -12.91 8.20
CA ASN A 483 -6.00 -12.27 9.01
C ASN A 483 -6.25 -10.81 8.62
N LYS A 484 -5.45 -10.26 7.70
CA LYS A 484 -5.51 -8.89 7.22
C LYS A 484 -5.46 -7.87 8.36
N THR A 485 -4.60 -8.14 9.35
CA THR A 485 -4.39 -7.33 10.54
C THR A 485 -3.95 -5.93 10.16
N ILE A 486 -4.51 -4.93 10.84
CA ILE A 486 -4.11 -3.52 10.70
C ILE A 486 -3.08 -3.21 11.80
N LYS A 487 -1.97 -2.59 11.43
CA LYS A 487 -0.99 -2.02 12.38
C LYS A 487 -0.91 -0.52 12.20
N THR A 488 -0.87 0.20 13.30
CA THR A 488 -0.90 1.67 13.32
C THR A 488 0.47 2.20 13.69
N ALA A 489 0.96 3.17 12.92
CA ALA A 489 2.04 4.05 13.36
C ALA A 489 1.42 5.37 13.83
N SER A 490 1.71 5.81 15.05
CA SER A 490 1.15 7.04 15.63
C SER A 490 2.26 8.03 16.02
N THR A 491 1.93 9.32 16.04
CA THR A 491 2.82 10.33 16.60
C THR A 491 2.96 10.15 18.11
N LYS A 492 4.09 10.55 18.68
CA LYS A 492 4.29 10.50 20.15
C LYS A 492 3.58 11.62 20.90
N ASN A 493 3.08 12.64 20.20
CA ASN A 493 2.63 13.90 20.80
C ASN A 493 1.11 13.99 20.99
N LEU A 494 0.33 13.06 20.41
CA LEU A 494 -1.12 12.99 20.58
C LEU A 494 -1.49 12.13 21.79
N THR A 495 -1.29 12.67 22.99
CA THR A 495 -1.69 11.99 24.25
C THR A 495 -3.07 12.40 24.76
N GLN A 496 -3.68 13.40 24.13
CA GLN A 496 -4.97 13.99 24.50
C GLN A 496 -5.83 14.30 23.27
N SER A 497 -7.08 14.69 23.51
CA SER A 497 -8.05 15.13 22.50
C SER A 497 -7.55 16.35 21.70
N LEU A 498 -7.80 16.36 20.38
CA LEU A 498 -7.37 17.43 19.47
C LEU A 498 -7.99 18.77 19.85
N THR A 499 -9.30 18.77 20.08
CA THR A 499 -10.03 19.98 20.49
C THR A 499 -9.64 20.42 21.89
N THR A 500 -9.37 19.50 22.81
CA THR A 500 -8.91 19.87 24.17
C THR A 500 -7.58 20.61 24.11
N SER A 501 -6.59 20.11 23.35
CA SER A 501 -5.30 20.78 23.18
C SER A 501 -5.44 22.17 22.54
N LEU A 502 -6.37 22.36 21.60
CA LEU A 502 -6.65 23.69 21.02
C LEU A 502 -7.33 24.64 22.00
N VAL A 503 -8.24 24.14 22.84
CA VAL A 503 -8.93 24.96 23.84
C VAL A 503 -7.96 25.43 24.93
N ASP A 504 -6.98 24.60 25.29
CA ASP A 504 -5.94 24.95 26.26
C ASP A 504 -5.01 26.06 25.74
N GLU A 505 -4.68 26.03 24.45
CA GLU A 505 -3.86 27.06 23.77
C GLU A 505 -4.68 28.30 23.33
N LEU A 506 -5.96 28.38 23.70
CA LEU A 506 -6.84 29.45 23.24
C LEU A 506 -6.50 30.80 23.88
N SER A 507 -6.07 31.72 23.03
CA SER A 507 -5.88 33.13 23.39
C SER A 507 -7.15 33.92 23.09
N LEU A 508 -7.68 34.61 24.12
CA LEU A 508 -8.89 35.41 24.04
C LEU A 508 -8.59 36.89 24.30
N SER A 509 -9.27 37.74 23.54
CA SER A 509 -9.24 39.20 23.62
C SER A 509 -10.66 39.74 23.49
N ILE A 510 -10.95 40.90 24.08
CA ILE A 510 -12.27 41.52 23.99
C ILE A 510 -12.15 42.77 23.14
N ASN A 511 -12.98 42.86 22.11
CA ASN A 511 -13.09 44.09 21.33
C ASN A 511 -14.14 45.01 21.97
N ALA A 512 -13.69 45.99 22.72
CA ALA A 512 -14.54 46.97 23.39
C ALA A 512 -14.52 48.31 22.63
N LEU A 513 -15.15 48.36 21.44
CA LEU A 513 -15.29 49.61 20.68
C LEU A 513 -15.98 50.68 21.57
N GLY A 514 -15.26 51.74 21.92
CA GLY A 514 -15.81 52.93 22.57
C GLY A 514 -15.88 52.91 24.10
N LEU A 515 -15.36 51.89 24.78
CA LEU A 515 -15.47 51.74 26.25
C LEU A 515 -14.10 51.82 26.93
N GLY A 516 -13.42 52.97 26.81
CA GLY A 516 -12.07 53.22 27.36
C GLY A 516 -11.94 53.23 28.89
N LEU A 517 -13.01 52.92 29.63
CA LEU A 517 -13.07 52.92 31.10
C LEU A 517 -13.41 51.56 31.72
N LEU A 518 -13.67 50.53 30.91
CA LEU A 518 -13.92 49.19 31.43
C LEU A 518 -12.61 48.47 31.70
N ASN A 519 -12.49 47.85 32.86
CA ASN A 519 -11.40 46.93 33.16
C ASN A 519 -11.60 45.64 32.33
N VAL A 520 -11.16 45.71 31.07
CA VAL A 520 -11.26 44.62 30.09
C VAL A 520 -10.58 43.34 30.62
N THR A 521 -9.53 43.49 31.42
CA THR A 521 -8.82 42.38 32.07
C THR A 521 -9.69 41.65 33.09
N ALA A 522 -10.46 42.38 33.91
CA ALA A 522 -11.38 41.77 34.88
C ALA A 522 -12.58 41.08 34.20
N LEU A 523 -13.10 41.68 33.12
CA LEU A 523 -14.15 41.06 32.32
C LEU A 523 -13.64 39.79 31.61
N LEU A 524 -12.43 39.85 31.04
CA LEU A 524 -11.81 38.67 30.42
C LEU A 524 -11.53 37.57 31.46
N GLY A 525 -11.13 37.92 32.68
CA GLY A 525 -10.93 36.98 33.77
C GLY A 525 -12.20 36.25 34.23
N THR A 526 -13.38 36.84 34.04
CA THR A 526 -14.68 36.19 34.35
C THR A 526 -15.23 35.41 33.15
N VAL A 527 -15.03 35.91 31.93
CA VAL A 527 -15.57 35.29 30.72
C VAL A 527 -14.72 34.12 30.23
N LYS A 528 -13.37 34.22 30.28
CA LYS A 528 -12.46 33.20 29.75
C LYS A 528 -12.73 31.80 30.36
N PRO A 529 -12.86 31.62 31.69
CA PRO A 529 -13.15 30.31 32.27
C PRO A 529 -14.49 29.72 31.81
N ALA A 530 -15.51 30.57 31.64
CA ALA A 530 -16.83 30.13 31.18
C ALA A 530 -16.81 29.69 29.71
N VAL A 531 -16.09 30.42 28.85
CA VAL A 531 -15.91 30.04 27.44
C VAL A 531 -15.14 28.74 27.33
N ILE A 532 -14.02 28.59 28.07
CA ILE A 532 -13.23 27.35 28.09
C ILE A 532 -14.09 26.18 28.59
N ALA A 533 -14.87 26.36 29.66
CA ALA A 533 -15.76 25.32 30.18
C ALA A 533 -16.85 24.91 29.17
N ALA A 534 -17.43 25.88 28.46
CA ALA A 534 -18.42 25.60 27.40
C ALA A 534 -17.80 24.84 26.23
N LEU A 535 -16.59 25.21 25.79
CA LEU A 535 -15.87 24.50 24.73
C LEU A 535 -15.46 23.09 25.18
N ASN A 536 -14.97 22.92 26.41
CA ASN A 536 -14.62 21.62 26.98
C ASN A 536 -15.81 20.68 27.14
N ALA A 537 -17.04 21.20 27.26
CA ALA A 537 -18.24 20.36 27.29
C ALA A 537 -18.57 19.71 25.93
N VAL A 538 -18.00 20.23 24.84
CA VAL A 538 -18.25 19.74 23.47
C VAL A 538 -17.02 19.19 22.76
N THR A 539 -15.85 19.12 23.42
CA THR A 539 -14.62 18.56 22.83
C THR A 539 -14.81 17.12 22.38
N ALA A 540 -15.37 16.26 23.24
CA ALA A 540 -15.60 14.85 22.92
C ALA A 540 -16.51 14.63 21.68
N PRO A 541 -17.72 15.20 21.59
CA PRO A 541 -18.57 15.00 20.41
C PRO A 541 -18.00 15.67 19.14
N VAL A 542 -17.24 16.76 19.27
CA VAL A 542 -16.57 17.39 18.12
C VAL A 542 -15.42 16.51 17.62
N ASP A 543 -14.59 15.98 18.51
CA ASP A 543 -13.53 15.04 18.16
C ASP A 543 -14.09 13.79 17.50
N GLU A 544 -15.17 13.21 18.04
CA GLU A 544 -15.84 12.06 17.43
C GLU A 544 -16.34 12.37 16.01
N LEU A 545 -16.93 13.54 15.79
CA LEU A 545 -17.33 14.01 14.46
C LEU A 545 -16.13 14.11 13.51
N VAL A 546 -15.07 14.79 13.94
CA VAL A 546 -13.85 15.00 13.14
C VAL A 546 -13.20 13.67 12.78
N TYR A 547 -13.02 12.78 13.76
CA TYR A 547 -12.42 11.46 13.54
C TYR A 547 -13.28 10.60 12.62
N ASN A 548 -14.60 10.55 12.80
CA ASN A 548 -15.48 9.76 11.93
C ASN A 548 -15.47 10.27 10.48
N VAL A 549 -15.39 11.59 10.26
CA VAL A 549 -15.31 12.20 8.93
C VAL A 549 -13.97 11.88 8.27
N LEU A 550 -12.85 12.08 8.97
CA LEU A 550 -11.52 11.76 8.46
C LEU A 550 -11.38 10.27 8.19
N ALA A 551 -11.87 9.43 9.10
CA ALA A 551 -11.86 7.97 8.96
C ALA A 551 -12.67 7.51 7.74
N ALA A 552 -13.82 8.14 7.47
CA ALA A 552 -14.59 7.87 6.26
C ALA A 552 -13.83 8.22 4.97
N LEU A 553 -12.92 9.18 5.02
CA LEU A 553 -12.09 9.61 3.89
C LEU A 553 -10.77 8.86 3.78
N GLY A 554 -10.50 7.88 4.65
CA GLY A 554 -9.23 7.14 4.62
C GLY A 554 -8.05 7.94 5.19
N VAL A 555 -8.31 9.01 5.96
CA VAL A 555 -7.28 9.86 6.57
C VAL A 555 -7.35 9.79 8.10
N HIS A 556 -6.20 9.81 8.78
CA HIS A 556 -6.10 9.98 10.22
C HIS A 556 -5.18 11.15 10.57
N VAL A 557 -5.47 11.83 11.68
CA VAL A 557 -4.62 12.89 12.21
C VAL A 557 -3.55 12.25 13.08
N GLY A 558 -2.29 12.37 12.64
CA GLY A 558 -1.16 11.88 13.41
C GLY A 558 -1.07 10.36 13.56
N GLU A 559 -1.80 9.61 12.75
CA GLU A 559 -1.70 8.16 12.66
C GLU A 559 -1.64 7.72 11.19
N ALA A 560 -1.07 6.54 10.96
CA ALA A 560 -1.09 5.84 9.69
C ALA A 560 -1.45 4.37 9.95
N ASP A 561 -2.66 3.97 9.56
CA ASP A 561 -3.06 2.57 9.59
C ASP A 561 -2.56 1.88 8.33
N VAL A 562 -1.71 0.87 8.52
CA VAL A 562 -1.17 0.05 7.45
C VAL A 562 -1.77 -1.33 7.51
N ARG A 563 -2.18 -1.83 6.35
CA ARG A 563 -2.69 -3.17 6.16
C ARG A 563 -1.93 -3.83 5.01
N VAL A 564 -1.42 -5.03 5.23
CA VAL A 564 -0.88 -5.88 4.15
C VAL A 564 -1.96 -6.91 3.83
N MET A 565 -2.45 -6.88 2.59
CA MET A 565 -3.64 -7.63 2.15
C MET A 565 -3.27 -8.93 1.44
N GLY A 566 -2.05 -8.99 0.89
CA GLY A 566 -1.50 -10.16 0.25
C GLY A 566 -0.01 -9.97 0.04
N ALA A 567 0.75 -11.04 0.08
CA ALA A 567 2.17 -11.02 -0.23
C ALA A 567 2.60 -12.36 -0.78
N THR A 568 3.64 -12.37 -1.61
CA THR A 568 4.25 -13.56 -2.15
C THR A 568 5.75 -13.41 -2.15
N CYS A 569 6.46 -14.48 -1.80
CA CYS A 569 7.90 -14.59 -2.00
C CYS A 569 8.26 -14.56 -3.50
N GLY A 570 7.28 -14.72 -4.39
CA GLY A 570 7.49 -15.01 -5.80
C GLY A 570 7.80 -16.50 -6.02
N ARG A 571 7.60 -16.98 -7.24
CA ARG A 571 8.13 -18.28 -7.66
C ARG A 571 9.49 -18.06 -8.30
N SER A 572 10.51 -18.74 -7.78
CA SER A 572 11.81 -18.78 -8.42
C SER A 572 11.71 -19.55 -9.73
N VAL A 573 12.08 -18.91 -10.83
CA VAL A 573 12.00 -19.48 -12.18
C VAL A 573 13.32 -19.31 -12.90
N LEU A 574 13.66 -20.28 -13.75
CA LEU A 574 14.79 -20.16 -14.66
C LEU A 574 14.49 -19.11 -15.71
N VAL A 575 15.48 -18.28 -15.97
CA VAL A 575 15.40 -17.21 -16.97
C VAL A 575 16.61 -17.25 -17.89
N GLN A 576 16.43 -16.66 -19.06
CA GLN A 576 17.47 -16.52 -20.07
C GLN A 576 17.80 -15.05 -20.28
#